data_AF-A0A843RFR6-F1
#
_entry.id   AF-A0A843RFR6-F1
#
_cell.length_a   1.000
_cell.length_b   1.000
_cell.length_c   1.000
_cell.angle_alpha   90.00
_cell.angle_beta   90.00
_cell.angle_gamma   90.00
#
_symmetry.space_group_name_H-M   'P 1'
#
loop_
_entity.id
_entity.type
_entity.pdbx_description
1 polymer ?
#
loop_
_entity_poly.entity_id
_entity_poly.type
_entity_poly.pdbx_seq_one_letter_code
_entity_poly.pdbx_strand_id
1 'polypeptide(L)'
;MHWLRKSRAAAGLLGLCLVLPLLASAAAQETAAGPPRQESPSELAREGIEQMMRALGLLVESIPQYELPQVLENGDIIIRRKQGRSVPPAQEPEIDETAT
;
A
#
# COMPACT_ATOMS: atom_id res chain seq x y z
N MET A 1 -26.91 64.49 22.55
CA MET A 1 -28.38 64.69 22.58
C MET A 1 -28.89 64.70 21.15
N HIS A 2 -30.11 64.18 20.94
CA HIS A 2 -30.91 64.21 19.70
C HIS A 2 -30.58 63.21 18.57
N TRP A 3 -31.28 62.07 18.65
CA TRP A 3 -32.10 61.47 17.59
C TRP A 3 -32.00 62.06 16.17
N LEU A 4 -31.72 61.22 15.16
CA LEU A 4 -32.10 61.52 13.77
C LEU A 4 -32.42 60.26 12.94
N ARG A 5 -33.73 59.96 12.90
CA ARG A 5 -34.58 59.64 11.74
C ARG A 5 -34.17 58.51 10.76
N LYS A 6 -34.93 57.41 10.89
CA LYS A 6 -35.57 56.56 9.86
C LYS A 6 -35.28 56.79 8.36
N SER A 7 -34.90 55.67 7.73
CA SER A 7 -35.47 55.06 6.50
C SER A 7 -35.12 55.62 5.12
N ARG A 8 -34.48 54.77 4.29
CA ARG A 8 -34.86 54.40 2.89
C ARG A 8 -34.26 53.01 2.60
N ALA A 9 -35.09 51.97 2.46
CA ALA A 9 -35.53 51.39 1.17
C ALA A 9 -34.34 50.88 0.34
N ALA A 10 -34.08 49.57 0.31
CA ALA A 10 -34.76 48.56 -0.49
C ALA A 10 -33.84 48.12 -1.64
N ALA A 11 -33.98 46.85 -2.03
CA ALA A 11 -33.40 46.20 -3.20
C ALA A 11 -31.92 45.80 -3.11
N GLY A 12 -31.72 44.51 -2.83
CA GLY A 12 -30.43 43.84 -2.94
C GLY A 12 -30.62 42.32 -2.88
N LEU A 13 -31.34 41.79 -3.88
CA LEU A 13 -31.32 40.40 -4.37
C LEU A 13 -31.18 39.31 -3.27
N LEU A 14 -32.25 38.73 -2.75
CA LEU A 14 -33.08 37.73 -3.48
C LEU A 14 -32.23 36.78 -4.35
N GLY A 15 -31.23 36.14 -3.74
CA GLY A 15 -30.37 35.18 -4.44
C GLY A 15 -29.49 34.28 -3.56
N LEU A 16 -29.70 34.20 -2.25
CA LEU A 16 -28.84 33.40 -1.36
C LEU A 16 -29.57 32.34 -0.51
N CYS A 17 -30.91 32.34 -0.49
CA CYS A 17 -31.66 31.45 0.42
C CYS A 17 -31.98 30.04 -0.11
N LEU A 18 -31.48 29.63 -1.28
CA LEU A 18 -31.80 28.31 -1.86
C LEU A 18 -30.64 27.31 -1.86
N VAL A 19 -29.57 27.58 -1.12
CA VAL A 19 -28.47 26.61 -0.91
C VAL A 19 -28.43 26.05 0.52
N LEU A 20 -29.24 26.60 1.44
CA LEU A 20 -29.18 26.20 2.86
C LEU A 20 -29.69 24.78 3.21
N PRO A 21 -30.58 24.08 2.48
CA PRO A 21 -30.92 22.72 2.90
C PRO A 21 -29.84 21.71 2.51
N LEU A 22 -28.87 22.06 1.63
CA LEU A 22 -27.84 21.12 1.18
C LEU A 22 -26.69 20.94 2.19
N LEU A 23 -26.56 21.83 3.19
CA LEU A 23 -25.61 21.64 4.30
C LEU A 23 -26.19 20.84 5.49
N ALA A 24 -27.51 20.61 5.55
CA ALA A 24 -28.12 19.87 6.64
C ALA A 24 -27.93 18.35 6.53
N SER A 25 -27.64 17.81 5.34
CA SER A 25 -27.38 16.37 5.15
C SER A 25 -26.01 15.91 5.66
N ALA A 26 -25.10 16.81 6.01
CA ALA A 26 -23.78 16.42 6.53
C ALA A 26 -23.81 15.92 7.99
N ALA A 27 -24.82 16.31 8.77
CA ALA A 27 -24.96 15.89 10.17
C ALA A 27 -25.78 14.60 10.36
N ALA A 28 -26.38 14.06 9.29
CA ALA A 28 -27.21 12.86 9.35
C ALA A 28 -26.45 11.55 9.06
N GLN A 29 -25.17 11.62 8.68
CA GLN A 29 -24.29 10.44 8.55
C GLN A 29 -23.53 10.15 9.84
N GLU A 30 -24.19 10.28 11.00
CA GLU A 30 -23.61 9.86 12.27
C GLU A 30 -24.50 8.80 12.93
N THR A 31 -24.77 7.71 12.21
CA THR A 31 -25.40 6.50 12.78
C THR A 31 -25.19 5.30 11.84
N ALA A 32 -23.94 4.87 11.68
CA ALA A 32 -23.59 3.47 11.40
C ALA A 32 -22.08 3.17 11.56
N ALA A 33 -21.32 4.02 12.26
CA ALA A 33 -20.02 3.58 12.76
C ALA A 33 -20.29 2.83 14.07
N GLY A 34 -20.42 1.51 13.99
CA GLY A 34 -20.28 0.66 15.18
C GLY A 34 -18.97 1.01 15.91
N PRO A 35 -18.88 0.75 17.22
CA PRO A 35 -17.67 1.08 17.99
C PRO A 35 -16.44 0.56 17.25
N PRO A 36 -15.33 1.35 17.19
CA PRO A 36 -14.13 0.90 16.52
C PRO A 36 -13.79 -0.47 17.05
N ARG A 37 -13.76 -1.47 16.15
CA ARG A 37 -13.46 -2.85 16.51
C ARG A 37 -12.00 -2.86 16.95
N GLN A 38 -11.81 -2.72 18.26
CA GLN A 38 -10.50 -2.78 18.89
C GLN A 38 -10.01 -4.22 18.68
N GLU A 39 -9.12 -4.41 17.71
CA GLU A 39 -8.45 -5.68 17.52
C GLU A 39 -7.72 -6.04 18.81
N SER A 40 -8.01 -7.22 19.33
CA SER A 40 -7.33 -7.68 20.52
C SER A 40 -5.83 -7.82 20.23
N PRO A 41 -4.94 -7.61 21.20
CA PRO A 41 -3.51 -7.86 21.02
C PRO A 41 -3.19 -9.26 20.45
N SER A 42 -4.05 -10.25 20.74
CA SER A 42 -3.92 -11.61 20.21
C SER A 42 -4.19 -11.69 18.70
N GLU A 43 -5.14 -10.91 18.17
CA GLU A 43 -5.42 -10.89 16.73
C GLU A 43 -4.28 -10.24 15.96
N LEU A 44 -3.74 -9.12 16.47
CA LEU A 44 -2.56 -8.46 15.90
C LEU A 44 -1.34 -9.38 15.87
N ALA A 45 -1.12 -10.15 16.96
CA ALA A 45 -0.05 -11.14 17.01
C ALA A 45 -0.24 -12.26 15.97
N ARG A 46 -1.48 -12.76 15.80
CA ARG A 46 -1.80 -13.78 14.79
C ARG A 46 -1.51 -13.26 13.38
N GLU A 47 -1.99 -12.07 13.04
CA GLU A 47 -1.77 -11.47 11.73
C GLU A 47 -0.28 -11.28 11.43
N GLY A 48 0.49 -10.81 12.41
CA GLY A 48 1.94 -10.65 12.28
C GLY A 48 2.64 -11.97 11.96
N ILE A 49 2.28 -13.06 12.65
CA ILE A 49 2.83 -14.40 12.40
C ILE A 49 2.44 -14.87 11.00
N GLU A 50 1.20 -14.68 10.57
CA GLU A 50 0.77 -15.06 9.23
C GLU A 50 1.53 -14.31 8.14
N GLN A 51 1.74 -13.01 8.32
CA GLN A 51 2.52 -12.19 7.39
C GLN A 51 3.98 -12.67 7.31
N MET A 52 4.57 -13.01 8.45
CA MET A 52 5.92 -13.57 8.53
C MET A 52 6.03 -14.92 7.81
N MET A 53 5.07 -15.83 8.02
CA MET A 53 5.05 -17.13 7.35
C MET A 53 4.89 -17.00 5.83
N ARG A 54 4.06 -16.06 5.36
CA ARG A 54 3.93 -15.73 3.93
C ARG A 54 5.25 -15.24 3.36
N ALA A 55 5.92 -14.30 4.05
CA ALA A 55 7.21 -13.77 3.62
C ALA A 55 8.30 -14.86 3.57
N LEU A 56 8.33 -15.76 4.57
CA LEU A 56 9.24 -16.91 4.58
C LEU A 56 8.99 -17.86 3.40
N GLY A 57 7.72 -18.11 3.05
CA GLY A 57 7.37 -18.90 1.86
C GLY A 57 7.95 -18.29 0.58
N LEU A 58 7.77 -16.99 0.37
CA LEU A 58 8.33 -16.28 -0.78
C LEU A 58 9.86 -16.32 -0.82
N LEU A 59 10.52 -16.23 0.34
CA LEU A 59 11.97 -16.36 0.44
C LEU A 59 12.42 -17.75 0.02
N VAL A 60 11.78 -18.80 0.51
CA VAL A 60 12.09 -20.19 0.13
C VAL A 60 11.90 -20.41 -1.37
N GLU A 61 10.83 -19.87 -1.96
CA GLU A 61 10.59 -19.92 -3.40
C GLU A 61 11.62 -19.15 -4.24
N SER A 62 12.33 -18.18 -3.64
CA SER A 62 13.38 -17.43 -4.32
C SER A 62 14.70 -18.20 -4.44
N ILE A 63 14.88 -19.27 -3.65
CA ILE A 63 16.10 -20.08 -3.67
C ILE A 63 16.13 -20.91 -4.97
N PRO A 64 17.20 -20.79 -5.79
CA PRO A 64 17.34 -21.58 -7.00
C PRO A 64 17.52 -23.06 -6.67
N GLN A 65 16.76 -23.92 -7.34
CA GLN A 65 16.89 -25.36 -7.21
C GLN A 65 17.88 -25.90 -8.25
N TYR A 66 18.76 -26.82 -7.84
CA TYR A 66 19.76 -27.44 -8.71
C TYR A 66 19.55 -28.96 -8.78
N GLU A 67 19.96 -29.56 -9.89
CA GLU A 67 20.03 -31.00 -10.10
C GLU A 67 21.30 -31.59 -9.46
N LEU A 68 21.34 -32.92 -9.39
CA LEU A 68 22.54 -33.62 -8.92
C LEU A 68 23.74 -33.32 -9.85
N PRO A 69 24.93 -33.04 -9.28
CA PRO A 69 26.13 -32.81 -10.08
C PRO A 69 26.49 -34.02 -10.95
N GLN A 70 26.90 -33.76 -12.18
CA GLN A 70 27.41 -34.79 -13.10
C GLN A 70 28.88 -34.50 -13.42
N VAL A 71 29.72 -35.52 -13.26
CA VAL A 71 31.14 -35.46 -13.64
C VAL A 71 31.27 -35.90 -15.08
N LEU A 72 31.91 -35.08 -15.90
CA LEU A 72 32.16 -35.34 -17.32
C LEU A 72 33.44 -36.16 -17.52
N GLU A 73 33.62 -36.71 -18.71
CA GLU A 73 34.80 -37.52 -19.07
C GLU A 73 36.13 -36.74 -19.00
N ASN A 74 36.07 -35.42 -19.20
CA ASN A 74 37.23 -34.53 -19.07
C ASN A 74 37.54 -34.16 -17.60
N GLY A 75 36.71 -34.57 -16.64
CA GLY A 75 36.85 -34.28 -15.21
C GLY A 75 36.08 -33.05 -14.70
N ASP A 76 35.39 -32.31 -15.57
CA ASP A 76 34.58 -31.16 -15.16
C ASP A 76 33.27 -31.59 -14.47
N ILE A 77 32.66 -30.67 -13.71
CA ILE A 77 31.38 -30.90 -13.02
C ILE A 77 30.33 -29.92 -13.53
N ILE A 78 29.20 -30.44 -14.00
CA ILE A 78 28.03 -29.63 -14.36
C ILE A 78 26.98 -29.69 -13.25
N ILE A 79 26.55 -28.52 -12.77
CA ILE A 79 25.42 -28.37 -11.84
C ILE A 79 24.31 -27.58 -12.54
N ARG A 80 23.24 -28.27 -12.95
CA ARG A 80 22.15 -27.66 -13.72
C ARG A 80 21.08 -27.09 -12.78
N ARG A 81 20.49 -25.95 -13.15
CA ARG A 81 19.30 -25.41 -12.45
C ARG A 81 18.08 -26.22 -12.87
N LYS A 82 17.30 -26.72 -11.90
CA LYS A 82 16.00 -27.34 -12.14
C LYS A 82 15.04 -26.24 -12.61
N GLN A 83 14.53 -26.32 -13.84
CA GLN A 83 13.74 -25.23 -14.44
C GLN A 83 12.48 -24.94 -13.62
N GLY A 84 12.27 -23.68 -13.21
CA GLY A 84 11.14 -23.29 -12.35
C GLY A 84 10.75 -21.80 -12.37
N ARG A 85 11.66 -20.89 -12.73
CA ARG A 85 11.33 -19.50 -13.08
C ARG A 85 12.49 -18.97 -13.91
N SER A 86 12.21 -18.43 -15.09
CA SER A 86 13.22 -17.79 -15.94
C SER A 86 13.72 -16.55 -15.21
N VAL A 87 14.84 -16.68 -14.49
CA VAL A 87 15.59 -15.52 -14.03
C VAL A 87 16.12 -14.85 -15.30
N PRO A 88 15.86 -13.55 -15.54
CA PRO A 88 16.50 -12.81 -16.62
C PRO A 88 18.01 -13.05 -16.57
N PRO A 89 18.71 -13.12 -17.71
CA PRO A 89 20.15 -13.35 -17.73
C PRO A 89 20.80 -12.37 -16.75
N ALA A 90 21.66 -12.91 -15.87
CA ALA A 90 22.43 -12.08 -14.96
C ALA A 90 23.19 -11.07 -15.82
N GLN A 91 22.91 -9.78 -15.63
CA GLN A 91 23.71 -8.73 -16.25
C GLN A 91 25.13 -8.93 -15.71
N GLU A 92 26.07 -9.19 -16.60
CA GLU A 92 27.48 -9.29 -16.22
C GLU A 92 27.85 -7.98 -15.51
N PRO A 93 28.42 -8.05 -14.30
CA PRO A 93 28.85 -6.83 -13.64
C PRO A 93 29.90 -6.15 -14.51
N GLU A 94 29.67 -4.88 -14.86
CA GLU A 94 30.67 -4.02 -15.46
C GLU A 94 31.80 -3.87 -14.44
N ILE A 95 32.90 -4.59 -14.66
CA ILE A 95 34.08 -4.50 -13.81
C ILE A 95 34.76 -3.17 -14.14
N ASP A 96 34.56 -2.17 -13.28
CA ASP A 96 35.30 -0.93 -13.38
C ASP A 96 36.75 -1.19 -12.94
N GLU A 97 37.68 -1.17 -13.88
CA GLU A 97 39.11 -1.46 -13.69
C GLU A 97 39.86 -0.34 -12.92
N THR A 98 39.22 0.33 -11.97
CA THR A 98 39.78 1.52 -11.30
C THR A 98 39.69 1.49 -9.77
N ALA A 99 40.14 0.39 -9.17
CA ALA A 99 40.56 0.38 -7.77
C ALA A 99 41.94 -0.29 -7.63
N THR A 100 43.00 0.49 -7.79
CA THR A 100 44.37 0.19 -7.33
C THR A 100 44.83 1.33 -6.44
#